data_AF-A0A8C5XSE8-F1
#
_entry.id   AF-A0A8C5XSE8-F1
#
_cell.length_a   1.000
_cell.length_b   1.000
_cell.length_c   1.000
_cell.angle_alpha   90.00
_cell.angle_beta   90.00
_cell.angle_gamma   90.00
#
_symmetry.space_group_name_H-M   'P 1'
#
loop_
_entity.id
_entity.type
_entity.pdbx_description
1 polymer ?
#
loop_
_entity_poly.entity_id
_entity_poly.type
_entity_poly.pdbx_seq_one_letter_code
_entity_poly.pdbx_strand_id
1 'polypeptide(L)'
;MSRTVVVLGGGISGLAASYHLSRAPYPPKVMMGGSWLQTLEASGCVLSQELFQHQAQKAAATQLGLKEPPSYCLVHLHKNCIPQYTLGHWQKLESARQFLAAQRLPLTLAGASYEGVAVNDCIESGRQAAVSVLGTEPQS
;
A
#
# COMPACT_ATOMS: atom_id res chain seq x y z
N MET A 1 14.95 -28.38 -0.82
CA MET A 1 15.11 -27.47 0.33
C MET A 1 14.04 -26.39 0.25
N SER A 2 13.18 -26.26 1.26
CA SER A 2 12.18 -25.19 1.34
C SER A 2 12.90 -23.85 1.53
N ARG A 3 12.68 -22.91 0.62
CA ARG A 3 13.11 -21.52 0.75
C ARG A 3 11.88 -20.70 1.05
N THR A 4 11.88 -20.00 2.17
CA THR A 4 10.79 -19.07 2.44
C THR A 4 11.18 -17.65 2.11
N VAL A 5 10.29 -16.98 1.39
CA VAL A 5 10.48 -15.60 0.93
C VAL A 5 9.47 -14.72 1.61
N VAL A 6 9.97 -13.61 2.14
CA VAL A 6 9.23 -12.62 2.90
C VAL A 6 9.08 -11.34 2.12
N VAL A 7 7.86 -10.82 2.05
CA VAL A 7 7.62 -9.51 1.45
C VAL A 7 7.13 -8.52 2.52
N LEU A 8 8.03 -7.64 2.97
CA LEU A 8 7.72 -6.51 3.85
C LEU A 8 7.56 -5.28 2.98
N GLY A 9 6.35 -4.91 2.60
CA GLY A 9 6.10 -3.64 1.93
C GLY A 9 4.84 -3.61 1.08
N GLY A 10 4.11 -2.50 1.15
CA GLY A 10 3.15 -2.09 0.11
C GLY A 10 3.76 -1.26 -1.02
N GLY A 11 5.08 -0.99 -0.97
CA GLY A 11 5.79 -0.23 -2.02
C GLY A 11 6.03 -1.04 -3.29
N ILE A 12 6.52 -0.38 -4.35
CA ILE A 12 6.71 -0.95 -5.69
C ILE A 12 7.44 -2.31 -5.70
N SER A 13 8.50 -2.46 -4.92
CA SER A 13 9.26 -3.72 -4.81
C SER A 13 8.50 -4.81 -4.08
N GLY A 14 7.64 -4.44 -3.12
CA GLY A 14 6.79 -5.38 -2.38
C GLY A 14 5.65 -5.92 -3.22
N LEU A 15 4.99 -5.05 -4.01
CA LEU A 15 3.95 -5.47 -4.94
C LEU A 15 4.53 -6.31 -6.10
N ALA A 16 5.70 -5.94 -6.64
CA ALA A 16 6.39 -6.73 -7.67
C ALA A 16 6.84 -8.11 -7.15
N ALA A 17 7.44 -8.17 -5.95
CA ALA A 17 7.76 -9.44 -5.31
C ALA A 17 6.50 -10.28 -5.07
N SER A 18 5.41 -9.66 -4.62
CA SER A 18 4.13 -10.34 -4.43
C SER A 18 3.53 -10.88 -5.74
N TYR A 19 3.68 -10.16 -6.84
CA TYR A 19 3.21 -10.56 -8.18
C TYR A 19 4.02 -11.74 -8.73
N HIS A 20 5.33 -11.78 -8.52
CA HIS A 20 6.15 -12.91 -8.95
C HIS A 20 6.01 -14.12 -8.02
N LEU A 21 5.82 -13.91 -6.72
CA LEU A 21 5.58 -14.97 -5.75
C LEU A 21 4.18 -15.59 -5.86
N SER A 22 3.15 -14.83 -6.25
CA SER A 22 1.82 -15.37 -6.52
C SER A 22 1.76 -16.27 -7.76
N ARG A 23 2.78 -16.18 -8.62
CA ARG A 23 2.98 -17.08 -9.77
C ARG A 23 3.81 -18.33 -9.43
N ALA A 24 4.37 -18.40 -8.22
CA ALA A 24 4.91 -19.62 -7.63
C ALA A 24 3.81 -20.34 -6.83
N PRO A 25 3.97 -21.63 -6.45
CA PRO A 25 2.90 -22.40 -5.82
C PRO A 25 2.59 -21.91 -4.38
N TYR A 26 1.70 -20.92 -4.31
CA TYR A 26 0.66 -20.63 -3.31
C TYR A 26 0.98 -20.65 -1.79
N PRO A 27 1.67 -19.65 -1.23
CA PRO A 27 1.43 -19.26 0.16
C PRO A 27 0.21 -18.33 0.27
N PRO A 28 -0.76 -18.58 1.18
CA PRO A 28 -1.88 -17.68 1.42
C PRO A 28 -1.40 -16.35 2.00
N LYS A 29 -1.81 -15.23 1.40
CA LYS A 29 -1.54 -13.88 1.92
C LYS A 29 -2.80 -13.34 2.59
N VAL A 30 -2.70 -13.04 3.89
CA VAL A 30 -3.78 -12.42 4.66
C VAL A 30 -3.52 -10.93 4.79
N MET A 31 -4.48 -10.11 4.36
CA MET A 31 -4.45 -8.67 4.58
C MET A 31 -5.26 -8.33 5.83
N MET A 32 -4.67 -7.55 6.74
CA MET A 32 -5.31 -7.11 7.98
C MET A 32 -5.27 -5.58 8.08
N GLY A 33 -6.31 -4.98 8.64
CA GLY A 33 -6.44 -3.54 8.75
C GLY A 33 -7.84 -3.14 9.23
N GLY A 34 -8.38 -2.07 8.64
CA GLY A 34 -9.71 -1.56 8.95
C GLY A 34 -9.85 -1.05 10.39
N SER A 35 -11.10 -0.96 10.86
CA SER A 35 -11.42 -0.45 12.20
C SER A 35 -10.73 -1.22 13.32
N TRP A 36 -10.54 -2.53 13.18
CA TRP A 36 -9.85 -3.34 14.18
C TRP A 36 -8.44 -2.82 14.47
N LEU A 37 -7.64 -2.59 13.43
CA LEU A 37 -6.28 -2.07 13.57
C LEU A 37 -6.29 -0.62 14.09
N GLN A 38 -7.20 0.22 13.58
CA GLN A 38 -7.33 1.60 14.03
C GLN A 38 -7.68 1.72 15.52
N THR A 39 -8.59 0.86 16.01
CA THR A 39 -8.96 0.83 17.43
C THR A 39 -7.80 0.35 18.29
N LEU A 40 -7.04 -0.66 17.85
CA LEU A 40 -5.85 -1.11 18.57
C LEU A 40 -4.77 -0.01 18.65
N GLU A 41 -4.52 0.68 17.54
CA GLU A 41 -3.63 1.84 17.48
C GLU A 41 -4.07 2.96 18.43
N ALA A 42 -5.35 3.32 18.40
CA ALA A 42 -5.91 4.37 19.26
C ALA A 42 -5.89 3.99 20.76
N SER A 43 -6.01 2.70 21.07
CA SER A 43 -5.98 2.20 22.46
C SER A 43 -4.58 2.17 23.08
N GLY A 44 -3.52 2.46 22.32
CA GLY A 44 -2.14 2.34 22.77
C GLY A 44 -1.69 0.89 22.98
N CYS A 45 -2.42 -0.08 22.43
CA CYS A 45 -2.07 -1.49 22.51
C CYS A 45 -0.73 -1.77 21.79
N VAL A 46 0.07 -2.69 22.34
CA VAL A 46 1.31 -3.13 21.70
C VAL A 46 0.96 -3.98 20.48
N LEU A 47 1.29 -3.46 19.29
CA LEU A 47 1.07 -4.14 18.02
C LEU A 47 2.20 -5.13 17.72
N SER A 48 2.21 -6.25 18.43
CA SER A 48 3.23 -7.28 18.28
C SER A 48 3.03 -8.12 17.01
N GLN A 49 4.11 -8.75 16.50
CA GLN A 49 3.98 -9.62 15.32
C GLN A 49 3.13 -10.87 15.61
N GLU A 50 3.20 -11.37 16.84
CA GLU A 50 2.46 -12.54 17.31
C GLU A 50 0.95 -12.31 17.24
N LEU A 51 0.48 -11.10 17.58
CA LEU A 51 -0.93 -10.72 17.49
C LEU A 51 -1.45 -10.88 16.06
N PHE A 52 -0.74 -10.31 15.10
CA PHE A 52 -1.09 -10.37 13.69
C PHE A 52 -1.01 -11.80 13.14
N GLN A 53 0.06 -12.53 13.46
CA GLN A 53 0.22 -13.92 13.07
C GLN A 53 -0.95 -14.78 13.57
N HIS A 54 -1.29 -14.67 14.86
CA HIS A 54 -2.37 -15.44 15.46
C HIS A 54 -3.73 -15.11 14.81
N GLN A 55 -4.02 -13.82 14.58
CA GLN A 55 -5.26 -13.41 13.94
C GLN A 55 -5.35 -13.90 12.48
N ALA A 56 -4.24 -13.85 11.73
CA ALA A 56 -4.18 -14.34 10.36
C ALA A 56 -4.37 -15.86 10.28
N GLN A 57 -3.75 -16.63 11.17
CA GLN A 57 -3.93 -18.09 11.25
C GLN A 57 -5.38 -18.45 11.59
N LYS A 58 -6.00 -17.76 12.55
CA LYS A 58 -7.42 -17.96 12.88
C LYS A 58 -8.32 -17.68 11.67
N ALA A 59 -8.06 -16.60 10.93
CA ALA A 59 -8.81 -16.28 9.71
C ALA A 59 -8.64 -17.37 8.65
N ALA A 60 -7.40 -17.80 8.37
CA ALA A 60 -7.11 -18.85 7.40
C ALA A 60 -7.77 -20.19 7.78
N ALA A 61 -7.71 -20.59 9.04
CA ALA A 61 -8.36 -21.81 9.53
C ALA A 61 -9.89 -21.75 9.40
N THR A 62 -10.49 -20.60 9.70
CA THR A 62 -11.95 -20.42 9.67
C THR A 62 -12.48 -20.32 8.25
N GLN A 63 -11.81 -19.57 7.37
CA GLN A 63 -12.31 -19.21 6.05
C GLN A 63 -11.86 -20.20 4.96
N LEU A 64 -10.66 -20.78 5.10
CA LEU A 64 -10.05 -21.66 4.09
C LEU A 64 -9.87 -23.10 4.59
N GLY A 65 -10.21 -23.39 5.85
CA GLY A 65 -10.04 -24.72 6.44
C GLY A 65 -8.58 -25.12 6.72
N LEU A 66 -7.63 -24.18 6.62
CA LEU A 66 -6.21 -24.42 6.88
C LEU A 66 -5.94 -24.49 8.39
N LYS A 67 -6.20 -25.66 8.99
CA LYS A 67 -6.11 -25.88 10.44
C LYS A 67 -4.69 -26.18 10.93
N GLU A 68 -3.80 -26.59 10.03
CA GLU A 68 -2.41 -26.87 10.37
C GLU A 68 -1.60 -25.56 10.54
N PRO A 69 -0.64 -25.52 11.48
CA PRO A 69 0.21 -24.35 11.65
C PRO A 69 1.11 -24.16 10.41
N PRO A 70 1.34 -22.91 9.95
CA PRO A 70 2.21 -22.67 8.82
C PRO A 70 3.65 -23.03 9.17
N SER A 71 4.34 -23.70 8.25
CA SER A 71 5.77 -24.02 8.40
C SER A 71 6.66 -22.78 8.47
N TYR A 72 6.13 -21.62 8.07
CA TYR A 72 6.80 -20.34 8.16
C TYR A 72 5.78 -19.20 8.09
N CYS A 73 5.98 -18.15 8.87
CA CYS A 73 5.05 -17.01 8.94
C CYS A 73 5.81 -15.69 8.98
N LEU A 74 5.17 -14.67 8.41
CA LEU A 74 5.77 -13.39 8.10
C LEU A 74 4.78 -12.26 8.31
N VAL A 75 5.20 -11.27 9.08
CA VAL A 75 4.32 -10.22 9.55
C VAL A 75 4.94 -8.86 9.29
N HIS A 76 4.23 -8.06 8.50
CA HIS A 76 4.63 -6.70 8.17
C HIS A 76 3.49 -5.73 8.43
N LEU A 77 3.76 -4.78 9.32
CA LEU A 77 2.85 -3.70 9.61
C LEU A 77 3.21 -2.50 8.75
N HIS A 78 2.36 -2.19 7.78
CA HIS A 78 2.51 -1.01 6.93
C HIS A 78 1.69 0.15 7.48
N LYS A 79 2.34 0.99 8.29
CA LYS A 79 1.75 2.23 8.81
C LYS A 79 1.45 3.20 7.67
N ASN A 80 0.25 3.80 7.69
CA ASN A 80 -0.16 4.88 6.79
C ASN A 80 0.07 4.59 5.29
N CYS A 81 -0.09 3.32 4.87
CA CYS A 81 0.37 2.86 3.56
C CYS A 81 -0.64 3.00 2.41
N ILE A 82 -1.93 3.20 2.72
CA ILE A 82 -2.99 3.40 1.72
C ILE A 82 -3.69 4.72 2.04
N PRO A 83 -3.46 5.77 1.24
CA PRO A 83 -4.18 7.03 1.37
C PRO A 83 -5.69 6.82 1.32
N GLN A 84 -6.42 7.52 2.18
CA GLN A 84 -7.88 7.46 2.25
C GLN A 84 -8.46 8.73 1.63
N TYR A 85 -9.07 8.61 0.46
CA TYR A 85 -9.72 9.73 -0.22
C TYR A 85 -11.11 9.96 0.37
N THR A 86 -11.14 10.65 1.50
CA THR A 86 -12.39 10.98 2.19
C THR A 86 -13.21 12.04 1.45
N LEU A 87 -14.43 12.29 1.90
CA LEU A 87 -15.26 13.36 1.35
C LEU A 87 -14.49 14.69 1.33
N GLY A 88 -14.59 15.40 0.21
CA GLY A 88 -13.83 16.63 -0.04
C GLY A 88 -12.39 16.42 -0.51
N HIS A 89 -11.95 15.19 -0.81
CA HIS A 89 -10.61 14.93 -1.37
C HIS A 89 -10.32 15.80 -2.60
N TRP A 90 -11.24 15.87 -3.55
CA TRP A 90 -11.10 16.69 -4.75
C TRP A 90 -10.87 18.18 -4.43
N GLN A 91 -11.52 18.71 -3.38
CA GLN A 91 -11.35 20.10 -2.95
C GLN A 91 -9.95 20.33 -2.38
N LYS A 92 -9.42 19.37 -1.62
CA LYS A 92 -8.04 19.43 -1.11
C LYS A 92 -7.03 19.48 -2.26
N LEU A 93 -7.23 18.65 -3.30
CA LEU A 93 -6.39 18.67 -4.50
C LEU A 93 -6.49 20.00 -5.24
N GLU A 94 -7.71 20.50 -5.42
CA GLU A 94 -7.98 21.77 -6.07
C GLU A 94 -7.30 22.93 -5.34
N SER A 95 -7.49 23.02 -4.02
CA SER A 95 -6.85 24.04 -3.18
C SER A 95 -5.33 23.97 -3.24
N ALA A 96 -4.75 22.77 -3.19
CA ALA A 96 -3.31 22.60 -3.33
C ALA A 96 -2.80 23.10 -4.67
N ARG A 97 -3.45 22.70 -5.79
CA ARG A 97 -3.06 23.11 -7.13
C ARG A 97 -3.17 24.63 -7.33
N GLN A 98 -4.28 25.22 -6.88
CA GLN A 98 -4.50 26.66 -6.94
C GLN A 98 -3.44 27.43 -6.14
N PHE A 99 -3.08 26.94 -4.95
CA PHE A 99 -2.05 27.55 -4.13
C PHE A 99 -0.67 27.51 -4.82
N LEU A 100 -0.27 26.36 -5.36
CA LEU A 100 1.00 26.23 -6.08
C LEU A 100 1.08 27.19 -7.28
N ALA A 101 0.00 27.28 -8.05
CA ALA A 101 -0.09 28.18 -9.21
C ALA A 101 -0.07 29.66 -8.79
N ALA A 102 -0.86 30.05 -7.79
CA ALA A 102 -0.95 31.43 -7.31
C ALA A 102 0.40 31.93 -6.77
N GLN A 103 1.14 31.06 -6.08
CA GLN A 103 2.45 31.36 -5.52
C GLN A 103 3.61 31.15 -6.52
N ARG A 104 3.32 30.68 -7.75
CA ARG A 104 4.32 30.34 -8.79
C ARG A 104 5.44 29.44 -8.24
N LEU A 105 5.10 28.47 -7.40
CA LEU A 105 6.10 27.58 -6.81
C LEU A 105 6.63 26.60 -7.88
N PRO A 106 7.95 26.41 -8.01
CA PRO A 106 8.52 25.40 -8.89
C PRO A 106 8.40 24.01 -8.25
N LEU A 107 7.16 23.56 -8.02
CA LEU A 107 6.82 22.32 -7.33
C LEU A 107 5.66 21.63 -8.05
N THR A 108 5.84 20.34 -8.35
CA THR A 108 4.80 19.47 -8.92
C THR A 108 4.51 18.32 -7.96
N LEU A 109 3.23 17.95 -7.83
CA LEU A 109 2.76 16.87 -6.95
C LEU A 109 2.52 15.59 -7.75
N ALA A 110 2.93 14.45 -7.22
CA ALA A 110 2.72 13.14 -7.84
C ALA A 110 2.64 12.00 -6.82
N GLY A 111 2.00 10.89 -7.22
CA GLY A 111 1.93 9.65 -6.45
C GLY A 111 0.60 9.42 -5.74
N ALA A 112 0.58 8.38 -4.90
CA ALA A 112 -0.65 7.75 -4.37
C ALA A 112 -1.54 8.66 -3.51
N SER A 113 -1.03 9.81 -3.07
CA SER A 113 -1.78 10.75 -2.22
C SER A 113 -2.75 11.64 -3.00
N TYR A 114 -2.68 11.66 -4.34
CA TYR A 114 -3.37 12.64 -5.16
C TYR A 114 -4.47 12.00 -6.02
N GLU A 115 -4.12 11.46 -7.20
CA GLU A 115 -5.10 11.17 -8.27
C GLU A 115 -5.28 9.66 -8.53
N GLY A 116 -4.87 8.81 -7.60
CA GLY A 116 -5.09 7.38 -7.68
C GLY A 116 -4.12 6.59 -6.82
N VAL A 117 -4.61 5.51 -6.21
CA VAL A 117 -3.82 4.67 -5.30
C VAL A 117 -3.18 3.47 -6.00
N ALA A 118 -3.59 3.17 -7.23
CA ALA A 118 -3.05 2.03 -7.95
C ALA A 118 -1.64 2.32 -8.46
N VAL A 119 -0.90 1.25 -8.74
CA VAL A 119 0.45 1.34 -9.32
C VAL A 119 0.42 2.07 -10.66
N ASN A 120 -0.56 1.74 -11.51
CA ASN A 120 -0.71 2.37 -12.82
C ASN A 120 -0.94 3.88 -12.68
N ASP A 121 -1.78 4.30 -11.73
CA ASP A 121 -2.04 5.71 -11.45
C ASP A 121 -0.78 6.43 -10.97
N CYS A 122 0.03 5.78 -10.12
CA CYS A 122 1.29 6.35 -9.65
C CYS A 122 2.32 6.49 -10.77
N ILE A 123 2.40 5.52 -11.69
CA ILE A 123 3.26 5.58 -12.87
C ILE A 123 2.83 6.75 -13.76
N GLU A 124 1.54 6.84 -14.06
CA GLU A 124 1.01 7.91 -14.90
C GLU A 124 1.17 9.29 -14.26
N SER A 125 0.89 9.41 -12.96
CA SER A 125 1.12 10.64 -12.19
C SER A 125 2.59 11.07 -12.22
N GLY A 126 3.53 10.11 -12.10
CA GLY A 126 4.96 10.38 -12.24
C GLY A 126 5.35 10.84 -13.64
N ARG A 127 4.80 10.21 -14.68
CA ARG A 127 5.01 10.60 -16.09
C ARG A 127 4.51 12.02 -16.34
N GLN A 128 3.29 12.34 -15.94
CA GLN A 128 2.70 13.67 -16.10
C GLN A 128 3.51 14.74 -15.37
N ALA A 129 3.98 14.45 -14.16
CA ALA A 129 4.83 15.36 -13.42
C ALA A 129 6.15 15.64 -14.16
N ALA A 130 6.80 14.61 -14.72
CA ALA A 130 8.00 14.78 -15.52
C ALA A 130 7.75 15.63 -16.78
N VAL A 131 6.67 15.37 -17.51
CA VAL A 131 6.26 16.17 -18.69
C VAL A 131 6.06 17.63 -18.32
N SER A 132 5.36 17.90 -17.20
CA SER A 132 5.09 19.27 -16.75
C SER A 132 6.36 20.08 -16.44
N VAL A 133 7.41 19.41 -15.97
CA VAL A 133 8.69 20.04 -15.61
C VAL A 133 9.62 20.17 -16.80
N LEU A 134 9.66 19.17 -17.69
CA LEU A 134 10.54 19.13 -18.85
C LEU A 134 9.97 19.85 -20.09
N GLY A 135 8.66 20.11 -20.12
CA GLY A 135 7.99 20.75 -21.26
C GLY A 135 7.95 19.90 -22.53
N THR A 136 8.23 18.59 -22.44
CA THR A 136 8.26 17.65 -23.57
C THR A 136 7.54 16.35 -23.22
N GLU A 137 6.69 15.85 -24.12
CA GLU A 137 6.09 14.51 -24.00
C GLU A 137 7.14 13.45 -24.37
N PRO A 138 7.36 12.39 -23.57
CA PRO A 138 8.23 11.29 -23.96
C PRO A 138 7.65 10.63 -25.22
N GLN A 139 8.46 10.53 -26.27
CA GLN A 139 8.08 9.92 -27.55
C GLN A 139 7.51 8.51 -27.32
N SER A 140 6.37 8.24 -27.97
CA SER A 140 5.58 7.01 -27.90
C SER A 140 6.31 5.79 -28.44
#